data_AF-A0A534WAX9-F1
#
_entry.id   AF-A0A534WAX9-F1
#
_cell.length_a   1.000
_cell.length_b   1.000
_cell.length_c   1.000
_cell.angle_alpha   90.00
_cell.angle_beta   90.00
_cell.angle_gamma   90.00
#
_symmetry.space_group_name_H-M   'P 1'
#
loop_
_entity.id
_entity.type
_entity.pdbx_description
1 polymer ?
#
loop_
_entity_poly.entity_id
_entity_poly.type
_entity_poly.pdbx_seq_one_letter_code
_entity_poly.pdbx_strand_id
1 'polypeptide(L)' 'MLRTVEIGFGALASAQGFEEGLIAVVSRGGDTDTNGAVAGALLGARHGKGRIPERWLKPLKAASELASLGEQLYRQL' A
#
# COMPACT_ATOMS: atom_id res chain seq x y z
N MET A 1 9.58 2.61 -13.57
CA MET A 1 9.34 1.15 -13.59
C MET A 1 10.37 0.39 -12.72
N LEU A 2 11.64 0.21 -13.13
CA LEU A 2 12.64 -0.52 -12.31
C LEU A 2 12.84 0.08 -10.89
N ARG A 3 13.04 1.41 -10.81
CA ARG A 3 13.16 2.12 -9.52
C ARG A 3 11.95 1.97 -8.61
N THR A 4 10.74 1.88 -9.17
CA THR A 4 9.50 1.75 -8.41
C THR A 4 9.44 0.41 -7.69
N VAL A 5 9.83 -0.67 -8.38
CA VAL A 5 9.89 -2.02 -7.81
C VAL A 5 10.93 -2.08 -6.70
N GLU A 6 12.13 -1.53 -6.94
CA GLU A 6 13.18 -1.43 -5.91
C GLU A 6 12.72 -0.67 -4.67
N ILE A 7 12.01 0.45 -4.84
CA ILE A 7 11.44 1.22 -3.72
C ILE A 7 10.41 0.39 -2.97
N GLY A 8 9.51 -0.30 -3.68
CA GLY A 8 8.49 -1.16 -3.07
C GLY A 8 9.08 -2.29 -2.23
N PHE A 9 10.04 -3.03 -2.80
CA PHE A 9 10.73 -4.10 -2.06
C PHE A 9 11.62 -3.57 -0.92
N GLY A 10 12.25 -2.41 -1.11
CA GLY A 10 13.02 -1.74 -0.06
C GLY A 10 12.13 -1.34 1.12
N ALA A 11 10.94 -0.80 0.86
CA ALA A 11 9.93 -0.52 1.88
C ALA A 11 9.46 -1.80 2.56
N LEU A 12 9.16 -2.85 1.78
CA LEU A 12 8.79 -4.15 2.30
C LEU A 12 9.86 -4.74 3.23
N ALA A 13 11.15 -4.56 2.94
CA ALA A 13 12.24 -5.10 3.76
C ALA A 13 12.50 -4.29 5.04
N SER A 14 12.32 -2.98 5.01
CA SER A 14 12.75 -2.07 6.09
C SER A 14 11.63 -1.60 7.02
N ALA A 15 10.41 -1.43 6.50
CA ALA A 15 9.30 -0.88 7.26
C ALA A 15 8.86 -1.82 8.40
N GLN A 16 8.54 -1.23 9.55
CA GLN A 16 8.02 -1.96 10.70
C GLN A 16 6.48 -1.94 10.74
N GLY A 17 5.85 -1.03 9.98
CA GLY A 17 4.40 -0.96 9.84
C GLY A 17 3.96 -0.33 8.53
N PHE A 18 2.69 -0.55 8.19
CA PHE A 18 2.09 -0.03 6.95
C PHE A 18 2.17 1.50 6.86
N GLU A 19 1.71 2.19 7.90
CA GLU A 19 1.65 3.65 7.91
C GLU A 19 3.05 4.28 7.80
N GLU A 20 3.98 3.85 8.64
CA GLU A 20 5.35 4.36 8.67
C GLU A 20 6.07 4.11 7.34
N GLY A 21 6.00 2.88 6.81
CA GLY A 21 6.63 2.53 5.54
C GLY A 21 6.04 3.30 4.35
N LEU A 22 4.71 3.45 4.29
CA LEU A 22 4.06 4.14 3.18
C LEU A 22 4.34 5.65 3.22
N ILE A 23 4.33 6.27 4.40
CA ILE A 23 4.73 7.68 4.58
C ILE A 23 6.18 7.86 4.10
N ALA A 24 7.10 6.99 4.53
CA ALA A 24 8.50 7.10 4.13
C ALA A 24 8.70 7.02 2.61
N VAL A 25 7.89 6.20 1.91
CA VAL A 25 7.94 6.10 0.44
C VAL A 25 7.42 7.37 -0.22
N VAL A 26 6.24 7.87 0.17
CA VAL A 26 5.64 9.04 -0.50
C VAL A 26 6.38 10.34 -0.17
N SER A 27 6.95 10.47 1.04
CA SER A 27 7.70 11.65 1.46
C SER A 27 9.05 11.82 0.73
N ARG A 28 9.56 10.77 0.06
CA ARG A 28 10.82 10.85 -0.71
C ARG A 28 10.70 11.61 -2.04
N GLY A 29 9.47 11.92 -2.48
CA GLY A 29 9.25 12.65 -3.73
C GLY A 29 9.51 11.82 -5.00
N GLY A 30 9.53 12.50 -6.14
CA GLY A 30 9.61 11.88 -7.46
C GLY A 30 8.23 11.36 -7.92
N ASP A 31 8.19 10.12 -8.38
CA ASP A 31 6.99 9.43 -8.86
C ASP A 31 6.20 8.81 -7.69
N THR A 32 5.71 9.68 -6.80
CA THR A 32 5.20 9.28 -5.48
C THR A 32 3.90 8.48 -5.54
N ASP A 33 3.05 8.73 -6.54
CA ASP A 33 1.81 7.98 -6.76
C ASP A 33 2.11 6.54 -7.20
N THR A 34 2.98 6.35 -8.20
CA THR A 34 3.36 5.01 -8.67
C THR A 34 4.13 4.25 -7.60
N ASN A 35 5.09 4.90 -6.92
CA ASN A 35 5.85 4.29 -5.83
C ASN A 35 4.96 3.93 -4.64
N GLY A 36 4.04 4.84 -4.27
CA GLY A 36 3.08 4.63 -3.20
C GLY A 36 2.11 3.49 -3.50
N ALA A 37 1.66 3.34 -4.75
CA ALA A 37 0.79 2.23 -5.15
C ALA A 37 1.50 0.87 -5.00
N VAL A 38 2.74 0.75 -5.51
CA VAL A 38 3.51 -0.50 -5.42
C VAL A 38 3.88 -0.82 -3.96
N ALA A 39 4.40 0.15 -3.21
CA ALA A 39 4.73 -0.05 -1.81
C ALA A 39 3.49 -0.35 -0.97
N GLY A 40 2.38 0.34 -1.22
CA GLY A 40 1.10 0.12 -0.53
C GLY A 40 0.55 -1.29 -0.74
N ALA A 41 0.64 -1.83 -1.96
CA ALA A 41 0.24 -3.21 -2.22
C ALA A 41 1.10 -4.22 -1.42
N LEU A 42 2.43 -4.06 -1.44
CA LEU A 42 3.35 -4.96 -0.75
C LEU A 42 3.23 -4.87 0.79
N LEU A 43 3.21 -3.65 1.34
CA LEU A 43 3.05 -3.43 2.77
C LEU A 43 1.66 -3.85 3.25
N GLY A 44 0.62 -3.61 2.45
CA GLY A 44 -0.76 -4.03 2.75
C GLY A 44 -0.89 -5.55 2.80
N ALA A 45 -0.25 -6.26 1.88
CA ALA A 45 -0.18 -7.72 1.90
C ALA A 45 0.57 -8.25 3.13
N ARG A 46 1.69 -7.62 3.52
CA ARG A 46 2.51 -8.04 4.68
C ARG A 46 1.83 -7.79 6.02
N HIS A 47 1.26 -6.61 6.21
CA HIS A 47 0.74 -6.16 7.51
C HIS A 47 -0.77 -6.38 7.68
N GLY A 48 -1.50 -6.60 6.58
CA GLY A 48 -2.93 -6.83 6.56
C GLY A 48 -3.77 -5.55 6.57
N LYS A 49 -4.99 -5.63 6.05
CA LYS A 49 -5.92 -4.49 5.89
C LYS A 49 -6.21 -3.73 7.20
N GLY A 50 -6.24 -4.42 8.33
CA GLY A 50 -6.50 -3.83 9.64
C GLY A 50 -5.38 -2.91 10.15
N ARG A 51 -4.23 -2.85 9.46
CA ARG A 51 -3.13 -1.93 9.76
C ARG A 51 -3.18 -0.65 8.93
N ILE A 52 -4.12 -0.53 7.99
CA ILE A 52 -4.34 0.70 7.23
C ILE A 52 -5.12 1.67 8.12
N PRO A 53 -4.63 2.90 8.33
CA PRO A 53 -5.33 3.87 9.16
C PRO A 53 -6.72 4.20 8.65
N GLU A 54 -7.73 4.12 9.51
CA GLU A 54 -9.11 4.47 9.13
C GLU A 54 -9.23 5.89 8.57
N ARG A 55 -8.41 6.82 9.07
CA ARG A 55 -8.39 8.21 8.60
C ARG A 55 -7.94 8.35 7.14
N TRP A 56 -7.25 7.34 6.59
CA TRP A 56 -6.90 7.27 5.16
C TRP A 56 -8.00 6.61 4.34
N LEU A 57 -8.72 5.64 4.93
CA LEU A 57 -9.83 4.95 4.27
C LEU A 57 -11.09 5.80 4.18
N LYS A 58 -11.41 6.60 5.21
CA LYS A 58 -12.61 7.47 5.25
C LYS A 58 -12.76 8.40 4.04
N PRO A 59 -11.72 9.13 3.58
CA PRO A 59 -11.81 9.98 2.40
C PRO A 59 -11.55 9.24 1.08
N LEU A 60 -11.15 7.96 1.12
CA LEU A 60 -10.80 7.20 -0.09
C LEU A 60 -12.06 6.90 -0.91
N LYS A 61 -12.07 7.38 -2.15
CA LYS A 61 -13.14 7.09 -3.10
C LYS A 61 -13.19 5.58 -3.38
N ALA A 62 -14.39 5.03 -3.41
CA ALA A 62 -14.65 3.62 -3.68
C ALA A 62 -13.95 2.64 -2.70
N ALA A 63 -13.68 3.06 -1.45
CA ALA A 63 -12.98 2.22 -0.47
C ALA A 63 -13.71 0.88 -0.20
N SER A 64 -15.04 0.92 -0.11
CA SER A 64 -15.89 -0.27 0.07
C SER A 64 -15.82 -1.22 -1.13
N GLU A 65 -15.89 -0.68 -2.34
CA GLU A 65 -15.87 -1.42 -3.59
C GLU A 65 -14.50 -2.06 -3.81
N LEU A 66 -13.41 -1.32 -3.56
CA LEU A 66 -12.04 -1.83 -3.61
C LEU A 66 -11.81 -2.95 -2.58
N ALA A 67 -12.31 -2.79 -1.35
CA ALA A 67 -12.24 -3.83 -0.34
C ALA A 67 -13.01 -5.09 -0.75
N SER A 68 -14.23 -4.93 -1.29
CA SER A 68 -15.01 -6.04 -1.82
C SER A 68 -14.31 -6.74 -2.99
N LEU A 69 -13.71 -5.99 -3.90
CA LEU A 69 -12.96 -6.55 -5.03
C LEU A 69 -11.76 -7.36 -4.53
N GLY A 70 -11.02 -6.85 -3.55
CA GLY A 70 -9.92 -7.58 -2.93
C GLY A 70 -10.35 -8.92 -2.33
N GLU A 71 -11.47 -8.94 -1.60
CA GLU A 71 -12.04 -10.17 -1.04
C GLU A 71 -12.53 -11.15 -2.13
N GLN A 72 -13.10 -10.64 -3.22
CA GLN A 72 -13.52 -11.47 -4.36
C GLN A 72 -12.32 -12.13 -5.06
N LEU A 73 -11.25 -11.35 -5.31
CA LEU A 73 -10.03 -11.86 -5.91
C LEU A 73 -9.35 -12.90 -5.02
N TYR A 74 -9.32 -12.67 -3.70
CA TYR A 74 -8.77 -13.64 -2.75
C TYR A 74 -9.53 -14.97 -2.77
N ARG A 75 -10.86 -14.96 -2.94
CA ARG A 75 -11.68 -16.18 -3.03
C ARG A 75 -11.54 -16.94 -4.35
N GLN A 76 -10.90 -16.36 -5.36
CA GLN A 76 -10.64 -17.01 -6.66
C GLN A 76 -9.27 -17.70 -6.71
N LEU A 77 -8.44 -17.52 -5.69
CA LEU A 77 -7.17 -18.23 -5.48
C LEU A 77 -7.43 -19.57 -4.78
#